data_AF-A0AA41VNB1-F1
#
_entry.id   AF-A0AA41VNB1-F1
#
_cell.length_a   1.000
_cell.length_b   1.000
_cell.length_c   1.000
_cell.angle_alpha   90.00
_cell.angle_beta   90.00
_cell.angle_gamma   90.00
#
_symmetry.space_group_name_H-M   'P 1'
#
loop_
_entity.id
_entity.type
_entity.pdbx_description
1 polymer ?
#
loop_
_entity_poly.entity_id
_entity_poly.type
_entity_poly.pdbx_seq_one_letter_code
_entity_poly.pdbx_strand_id
1 'polypeptide(L)'
;MPLMELACTALERVPLTRTKIIENLMKRFNQDLVFCRYPDDNDESIKILERQVEKIDPLLDWVESEFGFKPVVYSSFFGGKQEDGLANAVQSFLKETDDFELAAIDAMAASSHSLIISIGTFCGRLQIEEAIELIRLEEDAQVDRWGLVEGGHDVDIAGLKAQFSSAAVFIGLSRRF
;
A
#
# COMPACT_ATOMS: atom_id res chain seq x y z
N MET A 1 -4.22 21.05 0.86
CA MET A 1 -5.32 20.82 1.82
C MET A 1 -5.89 19.43 1.56
N PRO A 2 -5.23 18.36 2.02
CA PRO A 2 -5.51 17.01 1.54
C PRO A 2 -6.92 16.52 1.87
N LEU A 3 -7.43 16.82 3.07
CA LEU A 3 -8.78 16.38 3.47
C LEU A 3 -9.90 17.00 2.61
N MET A 4 -9.76 18.26 2.22
CA MET A 4 -10.73 18.92 1.33
C MET A 4 -10.69 18.29 -0.07
N GLU A 5 -9.49 18.00 -0.58
CA GLU A 5 -9.31 17.36 -1.87
C GLU A 5 -9.91 15.94 -1.90
N LEU A 6 -9.70 15.16 -0.84
CA LEU A 6 -10.30 13.83 -0.68
C LEU A 6 -11.82 13.91 -0.59
N ALA A 7 -12.37 14.86 0.19
CA ALA A 7 -13.81 15.06 0.29
C ALA A 7 -14.45 15.43 -1.05
N CYS A 8 -13.85 16.39 -1.77
CA CYS A 8 -14.31 16.75 -3.12
C CYS A 8 -14.22 15.58 -4.09
N THR A 9 -13.12 14.82 -4.04
CA THR A 9 -12.94 13.64 -4.91
C THR A 9 -13.99 12.57 -4.62
N ALA A 10 -14.23 12.26 -3.34
CA ALA A 10 -15.24 11.31 -2.90
C ALA A 10 -16.66 11.72 -3.33
N LEU A 11 -17.00 13.01 -3.26
CA LEU A 11 -18.34 13.50 -3.59
C LEU A 11 -18.57 13.66 -5.10
N GLU A 12 -17.58 14.14 -5.84
CA GLU A 12 -17.78 14.55 -7.23
C GLU A 12 -17.23 13.55 -8.25
N ARG A 13 -16.09 12.91 -7.95
CA ARG A 13 -15.37 12.07 -8.93
C ARG A 13 -15.66 10.60 -8.75
N VAL A 14 -15.53 10.08 -7.54
CA VAL A 14 -15.69 8.63 -7.27
C VAL A 14 -17.03 8.09 -7.76
N PRO A 15 -18.19 8.75 -7.56
CA PRO A 15 -19.47 8.20 -8.03
C PRO A 15 -19.53 8.03 -9.55
N LEU A 16 -18.79 8.85 -10.30
CA LEU A 16 -18.74 8.82 -11.76
C LEU A 16 -17.68 7.86 -12.31
N THR A 17 -16.60 7.60 -11.55
CA THR A 17 -15.42 6.85 -12.02
C THR A 17 -15.08 5.62 -11.19
N ARG A 18 -15.97 5.21 -10.27
CA ARG A 18 -15.78 4.10 -9.32
C ARG A 18 -15.17 2.85 -9.96
N THR A 19 -15.80 2.36 -11.04
CA THR A 19 -15.33 1.17 -11.77
C THR A 19 -13.91 1.34 -12.30
N LYS A 20 -13.60 2.53 -12.83
CA LYS A 20 -12.27 2.85 -13.39
C LYS A 20 -11.21 2.96 -12.31
N ILE A 21 -11.56 3.48 -11.12
CA ILE A 21 -10.66 3.52 -9.97
C ILE A 21 -10.30 2.09 -9.56
N ILE A 22 -11.31 1.24 -9.36
CA ILE A 22 -11.10 -0.17 -8.99
C ILE A 22 -10.26 -0.90 -10.06
N GLU A 23 -10.57 -0.72 -11.35
CA GLU A 23 -9.77 -1.29 -12.43
C GLU A 23 -8.30 -0.83 -12.39
N ASN A 24 -8.04 0.45 -12.10
CA ASN A 24 -6.69 0.99 -12.01
C ASN A 24 -5.92 0.44 -10.81
N LEU A 25 -6.58 0.29 -9.65
CA LEU A 25 -6.00 -0.35 -8.48
C LEU A 25 -5.65 -1.81 -8.78
N MET A 26 -6.59 -2.56 -9.37
CA MET A 26 -6.39 -3.97 -9.70
C MET A 26 -5.34 -4.20 -10.80
N LYS A 27 -5.13 -3.25 -11.72
CA LYS A 27 -4.03 -3.33 -12.70
C LYS A 27 -2.65 -3.37 -12.03
N ARG A 28 -2.49 -2.72 -10.89
CA ARG A 28 -1.23 -2.64 -10.15
C ARG A 28 -1.09 -3.72 -9.08
N PHE A 29 -2.19 -4.36 -8.69
CA PHE A 29 -2.22 -5.36 -7.62
C PHE A 29 -1.18 -6.47 -7.77
N ASN A 30 -1.00 -7.03 -8.96
CA ASN A 30 -0.02 -8.10 -9.17
C ASN A 30 1.44 -7.65 -8.98
N GLN A 31 1.70 -6.35 -9.10
CA GLN A 31 3.01 -5.71 -8.96
C GLN A 31 3.10 -4.91 -7.65
N ASP A 32 2.29 -5.25 -6.66
CA ASP A 32 2.32 -4.61 -5.36
C ASP A 32 3.69 -4.77 -4.70
N LEU A 33 4.16 -3.70 -4.05
CA LEU A 33 5.41 -3.65 -3.31
C LEU A 33 5.57 -4.84 -2.35
N VAL A 34 4.49 -5.25 -1.68
CA VAL A 34 4.56 -6.32 -0.66
C VAL A 34 4.89 -7.70 -1.24
N PHE A 35 4.65 -7.92 -2.53
CA PHE A 35 4.88 -9.20 -3.22
C PHE A 35 6.27 -9.30 -3.82
N CYS A 36 6.99 -8.19 -3.98
CA CYS A 36 8.34 -8.18 -4.51
C CYS A 36 9.34 -8.37 -3.36
N ARG A 37 10.36 -9.20 -3.58
CA ARG A 37 11.46 -9.43 -2.65
C ARG A 37 12.78 -9.16 -3.34
N TYR A 38 13.75 -8.73 -2.54
CA TYR A 38 15.11 -8.57 -2.99
C TYR A 38 15.72 -9.95 -3.34
N PRO A 39 16.44 -10.10 -4.46
CA PRO A 39 17.08 -11.38 -4.83
C PRO A 39 18.21 -11.74 -3.88
N ASP A 40 18.45 -13.01 -3.59
CA ASP A 40 19.45 -13.52 -2.62
C ASP A 40 20.87 -13.63 -3.21
N ASP A 41 21.25 -12.72 -4.12
CA ASP A 41 22.48 -12.83 -4.91
C ASP A 41 23.78 -12.44 -4.17
N ASN A 42 23.70 -11.64 -3.10
CA ASN A 42 24.86 -11.18 -2.34
C ASN A 42 24.51 -10.86 -0.87
N ASP A 43 25.53 -10.75 0.00
CA ASP A 43 25.36 -10.52 1.45
C ASP A 43 24.52 -9.28 1.78
N GLU A 44 24.53 -8.25 0.94
CA GLU A 44 23.80 -7.01 1.17
C GLU A 44 22.34 -7.14 0.81
N SER A 45 22.08 -7.80 -0.32
CA SER A 45 20.76 -8.22 -0.72
C SER A 45 20.08 -9.09 0.33
N ILE A 46 20.83 -10.01 0.94
CA ILE A 46 20.33 -10.93 1.98
C ILE A 46 19.88 -10.15 3.21
N LYS A 47 20.61 -9.12 3.66
CA LYS A 47 20.20 -8.28 4.80
C LYS A 47 18.88 -7.54 4.54
N ILE A 48 18.67 -7.05 3.31
CA ILE A 48 17.42 -6.38 2.94
C ILE A 48 16.29 -7.41 2.88
N LEU A 49 16.54 -8.58 2.29
CA LEU A 49 15.59 -9.69 2.23
C LEU A 49 15.16 -10.14 3.62
N GLU A 50 16.10 -10.29 4.58
CA GLU A 50 15.79 -10.64 5.97
C GLU A 50 14.85 -9.61 6.62
N ARG A 51 15.11 -8.31 6.42
CA ARG A 51 14.22 -7.24 6.91
C ARG A 51 12.85 -7.28 6.24
N GLN A 52 12.79 -7.55 4.94
CA GLN A 52 11.52 -7.70 4.21
C GLN A 52 10.72 -8.89 4.76
N VAL A 53 11.36 -10.04 5.00
CA VAL A 53 10.71 -11.22 5.60
C VAL A 53 10.19 -10.86 6.99
N GLU A 54 11.02 -10.29 7.86
CA GLU A 54 10.65 -9.94 9.23
C GLU A 54 9.43 -9.00 9.29
N LYS A 55 9.40 -7.97 8.45
CA LYS A 55 8.39 -6.90 8.51
C LYS A 55 7.18 -7.13 7.61
N ILE A 56 7.34 -7.75 6.43
CA ILE A 56 6.28 -7.88 5.42
C ILE A 56 5.57 -9.24 5.51
N ASP A 57 6.24 -10.34 5.88
CA ASP A 57 5.56 -11.65 5.97
C ASP A 57 4.37 -11.64 6.93
N PRO A 58 4.41 -10.97 8.10
CA PRO A 58 3.22 -10.84 8.97
C PRO A 58 2.03 -10.12 8.33
N LEU A 59 2.26 -9.34 7.28
CA LEU A 59 1.21 -8.72 6.48
C LEU A 59 0.65 -9.69 5.44
N LEU A 60 1.50 -10.53 4.83
CA LEU A 60 1.08 -11.57 3.90
C LEU A 60 0.26 -12.67 4.59
N ASP A 61 0.68 -13.08 5.79
CA ASP A 61 -0.08 -14.02 6.63
C ASP A 61 -1.46 -13.44 7.00
N TRP A 62 -1.52 -12.13 7.25
CA TRP A 62 -2.79 -11.45 7.48
C TRP A 62 -3.67 -11.46 6.23
N VAL A 63 -3.11 -11.18 5.05
CA VAL A 63 -3.86 -11.26 3.78
C VAL A 63 -4.42 -12.68 3.56
N GLU A 64 -3.64 -13.72 3.85
CA GLU A 64 -4.12 -15.10 3.80
C GLU A 64 -5.28 -15.33 4.77
N SER A 65 -5.19 -14.82 6.00
CA SER A 65 -6.25 -14.96 6.99
C SER A 65 -7.53 -14.19 6.65
N GLU A 66 -7.41 -13.02 6.03
CA GLU A 66 -8.52 -12.11 5.72
C GLU A 66 -9.24 -12.51 4.42
N PHE A 67 -8.48 -12.84 3.37
CA PHE A 67 -9.01 -13.14 2.04
C PHE A 67 -9.07 -14.64 1.74
N GLY A 68 -8.45 -15.49 2.56
CA GLY A 68 -8.46 -16.95 2.40
C GLY A 68 -7.51 -17.49 1.32
N PHE A 69 -6.66 -16.62 0.74
CA PHE A 69 -5.71 -17.00 -0.30
C PHE A 69 -4.31 -16.55 0.07
N LYS A 70 -3.36 -17.48 0.01
CA LYS A 70 -1.96 -17.19 0.27
C LYS A 70 -1.34 -16.39 -0.87
N PRO A 71 -0.80 -15.19 -0.62
CA PRO A 71 -0.12 -14.43 -1.67
C PRO A 71 1.16 -15.12 -2.12
N VAL A 72 1.44 -15.03 -3.41
CA VAL A 72 2.71 -15.50 -3.99
C VAL A 72 3.70 -14.34 -3.98
N VAL A 73 4.94 -14.64 -3.61
CA VAL A 73 6.04 -13.68 -3.53
C VAL A 73 7.02 -13.94 -4.68
N TYR A 74 7.57 -12.88 -5.25
CA TYR A 74 8.48 -12.94 -6.41
C TYR A 74 9.77 -12.19 -6.11
N SER A 75 10.90 -12.71 -6.60
CA SER A 75 12.21 -12.04 -6.55
C SER A 75 12.62 -11.41 -7.90
N SER A 76 11.76 -11.54 -8.93
CA SER A 76 12.04 -11.03 -10.26
C SER A 76 11.45 -9.64 -10.48
N PHE A 77 12.20 -8.78 -11.17
CA PHE A 77 11.74 -7.46 -11.60
C PHE A 77 10.49 -7.50 -12.50
N PHE A 78 10.29 -8.59 -13.25
CA PHE A 78 9.08 -8.75 -14.08
C PHE A 78 7.80 -8.94 -13.25
N GLY A 79 7.94 -9.15 -11.94
CA GLY A 79 6.85 -9.47 -11.03
C GLY A 79 6.30 -10.87 -11.29
N GLY A 80 5.09 -11.10 -10.80
CA GLY A 80 4.35 -12.31 -11.10
C GLY A 80 2.85 -12.09 -11.04
N LYS A 81 2.09 -13.19 -11.10
CA LYS A 81 0.63 -13.15 -11.12
C LYS A 81 0.10 -13.83 -9.86
N GLN A 82 -0.69 -13.08 -9.09
CA GLN A 82 -1.41 -13.64 -7.95
C GLN A 82 -2.49 -14.63 -8.42
N GLU A 83 -2.92 -15.51 -7.52
CA GLU A 83 -4.04 -16.39 -7.79
C GLU A 83 -5.30 -15.57 -8.13
N ASP A 84 -6.06 -16.02 -9.14
CA ASP A 84 -7.28 -15.32 -9.57
C ASP A 84 -8.30 -15.23 -8.41
N GLY A 85 -8.29 -16.20 -7.48
CA GLY A 85 -9.09 -16.17 -6.25
C GLY A 85 -8.79 -14.96 -5.37
N LEU A 86 -7.51 -14.71 -5.08
CA LEU A 86 -7.07 -13.54 -4.29
C LEU A 86 -7.43 -12.23 -4.99
N ALA A 87 -7.14 -12.12 -6.29
CA ALA A 87 -7.45 -10.92 -7.07
C ALA A 87 -8.96 -10.62 -7.09
N ASN A 88 -9.80 -11.65 -7.22
CA ASN A 88 -11.24 -11.51 -7.17
C ASN A 88 -11.74 -11.12 -5.77
N ALA A 89 -11.17 -11.69 -4.71
CA ALA A 89 -11.52 -11.35 -3.33
C ALA A 89 -11.21 -9.87 -3.02
N VAL A 90 -10.02 -9.40 -3.38
CA VAL A 90 -9.62 -7.99 -3.23
C VAL A 90 -10.51 -7.07 -4.08
N GLN A 91 -10.82 -7.47 -5.32
CA GLN A 91 -11.71 -6.67 -6.17
C GLN A 91 -13.13 -6.59 -5.59
N SER A 92 -13.67 -7.68 -5.03
CA SER A 92 -14.98 -7.68 -4.37
C SER A 92 -14.98 -6.78 -3.15
N PHE A 93 -13.94 -6.85 -2.32
CA PHE A 93 -13.76 -5.95 -1.19
C PHE A 93 -13.79 -4.48 -1.62
N LEU A 94 -13.05 -4.11 -2.67
CA LEU A 94 -13.06 -2.74 -3.22
C LEU A 94 -14.43 -2.31 -3.76
N LYS A 95 -15.25 -3.23 -4.24
CA LYS A 95 -16.61 -2.93 -4.72
C LYS A 95 -17.56 -2.61 -3.56
N GLU A 96 -17.38 -3.27 -2.43
CA GLU A 96 -18.22 -3.13 -1.23
C GLU A 96 -17.99 -1.83 -0.45
N THR A 97 -16.84 -1.18 -0.62
CA THR A 97 -16.56 0.08 0.08
C THR A 97 -17.53 1.20 -0.34
N ASP A 98 -17.69 2.23 0.48
CA ASP A 98 -18.37 3.45 0.03
C ASP A 98 -17.46 4.33 -0.84
N ASP A 99 -17.95 5.50 -1.27
CA ASP A 99 -17.21 6.42 -2.15
C ASP A 99 -16.11 7.21 -1.40
N PHE A 100 -16.29 7.46 -0.10
CA PHE A 100 -15.28 8.09 0.75
C PHE A 100 -14.14 7.12 1.06
N GLU A 101 -14.48 5.88 1.38
CA GLU A 101 -13.55 4.80 1.62
C GLU A 101 -12.74 4.48 0.37
N LEU A 102 -13.37 4.40 -0.81
CA LEU A 102 -12.65 4.15 -2.05
C LEU A 102 -11.71 5.32 -2.41
N ALA A 103 -12.13 6.57 -2.22
CA ALA A 103 -11.25 7.73 -2.41
C ALA A 103 -10.02 7.66 -1.51
N ALA A 104 -10.20 7.26 -0.26
CA ALA A 104 -9.10 7.15 0.68
C ALA A 104 -8.14 6.01 0.33
N ILE A 105 -8.67 4.83 -0.02
CA ILE A 105 -7.85 3.68 -0.45
C ILE A 105 -7.07 4.04 -1.71
N ASP A 106 -7.69 4.71 -2.69
CA ASP A 106 -7.01 5.15 -3.91
C ASP A 106 -5.86 6.13 -3.60
N ALA A 107 -6.09 7.10 -2.71
CA ALA A 107 -5.06 8.06 -2.30
C ALA A 107 -3.91 7.41 -1.49
N MET A 108 -4.22 6.47 -0.60
CA MET A 108 -3.20 5.68 0.11
C MET A 108 -2.41 4.82 -0.87
N ALA A 109 -3.06 4.15 -1.82
CA ALA A 109 -2.39 3.29 -2.79
C ALA A 109 -1.52 4.10 -3.77
N ALA A 110 -1.94 5.32 -4.12
CA ALA A 110 -1.18 6.23 -4.95
C ALA A 110 0.13 6.71 -4.28
N SER A 111 0.10 6.94 -2.96
CA SER A 111 1.27 7.41 -2.19
C SER A 111 2.18 6.27 -1.71
N SER A 112 1.61 5.13 -1.34
CA SER A 112 2.35 3.95 -0.88
C SER A 112 2.88 3.05 -2.01
N HIS A 113 2.34 3.20 -3.22
CA HIS A 113 2.50 2.25 -4.32
C HIS A 113 2.09 0.80 -3.96
N SER A 114 1.29 0.63 -2.90
CA SER A 114 0.84 -0.66 -2.40
C SER A 114 -0.66 -0.63 -2.07
N LEU A 115 -1.42 -1.45 -2.77
CA LEU A 115 -2.83 -1.67 -2.46
C LEU A 115 -2.97 -2.49 -1.16
N ILE A 116 -2.12 -3.48 -0.92
CA ILE A 116 -2.19 -4.30 0.30
C ILE A 116 -1.90 -3.48 1.56
N ILE A 117 -0.87 -2.63 1.56
CA ILE A 117 -0.59 -1.74 2.72
C ILE A 117 -1.77 -0.78 2.95
N SER A 118 -2.36 -0.26 1.87
CA SER A 118 -3.52 0.63 1.94
C SER A 118 -4.75 -0.06 2.52
N ILE A 119 -5.05 -1.29 2.09
CA ILE A 119 -6.15 -2.11 2.63
C ILE A 119 -5.85 -2.50 4.09
N GLY A 120 -4.62 -2.90 4.42
CA GLY A 120 -4.20 -3.21 5.78
C GLY A 120 -4.38 -2.03 6.73
N THR A 121 -4.06 -0.81 6.27
CA THR A 121 -4.29 0.41 7.04
C THR A 121 -5.79 0.71 7.18
N PHE A 122 -6.57 0.56 6.10
CA PHE A 122 -8.03 0.75 6.12
C PHE A 122 -8.75 -0.22 7.07
N CYS A 123 -8.32 -1.48 7.13
CA CYS A 123 -8.85 -2.49 8.04
C CYS A 123 -8.33 -2.34 9.48
N GLY A 124 -7.42 -1.40 9.75
CA GLY A 124 -6.81 -1.20 11.06
C GLY A 124 -5.76 -2.24 11.45
N ARG A 125 -5.32 -3.07 10.49
CA ARG A 125 -4.23 -4.04 10.68
C ARG A 125 -2.87 -3.37 10.84
N LEU A 126 -2.66 -2.26 10.13
CA LEU A 126 -1.44 -1.45 10.19
C LEU A 126 -1.77 -0.08 10.78
N GLN A 127 -0.96 0.38 11.72
CA GLN A 127 -0.94 1.78 12.10
C GLN A 127 -0.24 2.62 11.02
N ILE A 128 -0.48 3.92 11.02
CA ILE A 128 0.05 4.84 10.01
C ILE A 128 1.59 4.80 10.01
N GLU A 129 2.20 4.81 11.19
CA GLU A 129 3.65 4.77 11.35
C GLU A 129 4.23 3.45 10.81
N GLU A 130 3.60 2.32 11.12
CA GLU A 130 4.01 1.00 10.64
C GLU A 130 3.89 0.90 9.11
N ALA A 131 2.80 1.41 8.54
CA ALA A 131 2.61 1.44 7.10
C ALA A 131 3.70 2.27 6.40
N ILE A 132 4.05 3.44 6.94
CA ILE A 132 5.09 4.29 6.37
C ILE A 132 6.47 3.65 6.47
N GLU A 133 6.78 2.98 7.59
CA GLU A 133 8.01 2.18 7.72
C GLU A 133 8.06 1.07 6.66
N LEU A 134 6.95 0.37 6.39
CA LEU A 134 6.90 -0.69 5.38
C LEU A 134 7.09 -0.15 3.96
N ILE A 135 6.45 0.97 3.64
CA ILE A 135 6.56 1.62 2.31
C ILE A 135 8.01 2.01 2.01
N ARG A 136 8.73 2.49 3.03
CA ARG A 136 10.09 3.01 2.89
C ARG A 136 11.18 2.03 3.27
N LEU A 137 10.85 0.80 3.65
CA LEU A 137 11.80 -0.16 4.23
C LEU A 137 13.11 -0.29 3.43
N GLU A 138 13.00 -0.37 2.11
CA GLU A 138 14.16 -0.47 1.23
C GLU A 138 14.91 0.86 1.09
N GLU A 139 14.19 1.97 0.90
CA GLU A 139 14.79 3.30 0.76
C GLU A 139 15.54 3.69 2.04
N ASP A 140 14.96 3.44 3.21
CA ASP A 140 15.58 3.75 4.50
C ASP A 140 16.81 2.86 4.73
N ALA A 141 16.80 1.59 4.31
CA ALA A 141 17.99 0.74 4.33
C ALA A 141 19.12 1.26 3.42
N GLN A 142 18.77 1.87 2.29
CA GLN A 142 19.73 2.51 1.39
C GLN A 142 20.27 3.82 1.98
N VAL A 143 19.41 4.63 2.60
CA VAL A 143 19.79 5.88 3.29
C VAL A 143 20.73 5.61 4.46
N ASP A 144 20.44 4.61 5.29
CA ASP A 144 21.31 4.20 6.41
C ASP A 144 22.74 3.90 5.94
N ARG A 145 22.86 3.35 4.72
CA ARG A 145 24.13 2.91 4.16
C ARG A 145 24.87 4.01 3.40
N TRP A 146 24.18 4.72 2.53
CA TRP A 146 24.79 5.66 1.58
C TRP A 146 24.62 7.13 1.98
N GLY A 147 23.89 7.38 3.07
CA GLY A 147 23.63 8.71 3.59
C GLY A 147 22.36 9.32 3.01
N LEU A 148 21.82 10.27 3.77
CA LEU A 148 20.67 11.05 3.38
C LEU A 148 21.04 12.07 2.29
N VAL A 149 20.18 12.20 1.28
CA VAL A 149 20.26 13.28 0.30
C VAL A 149 19.26 14.36 0.71
N GLU A 150 19.77 15.47 1.24
CA GLU A 150 18.98 16.64 1.63
C GLU A 150 18.23 17.24 0.43
N GLY A 151 16.97 17.65 0.64
CA GLY A 151 16.08 18.16 -0.40
C GLY A 151 15.45 17.09 -1.30
N GLY A 152 15.86 15.83 -1.17
CA GLY A 152 15.27 14.68 -1.85
C GLY A 152 14.51 13.80 -0.85
N HIS A 153 15.24 12.97 -0.12
CA HIS A 153 14.64 11.97 0.78
C HIS A 153 13.79 12.61 1.89
N ASP A 154 14.21 13.74 2.45
CA ASP A 154 13.46 14.46 3.50
C ASP A 154 12.11 15.02 3.00
N VAL A 155 12.10 15.57 1.78
CA VAL A 155 10.89 16.07 1.11
C VAL A 155 9.96 14.90 0.76
N ASP A 156 10.51 13.80 0.25
CA ASP A 156 9.74 12.61 -0.11
C ASP A 156 9.10 11.96 1.13
N ILE A 157 9.84 11.84 2.24
CA ILE A 157 9.30 11.39 3.54
C ILE A 157 8.15 12.29 4.00
N ALA A 158 8.37 13.60 3.97
CA ALA A 158 7.36 14.56 4.44
C ALA A 158 6.10 14.52 3.55
N GLY A 159 6.27 14.40 2.23
CA GLY A 159 5.20 14.24 1.25
C GLY A 159 4.40 12.97 1.48
N LEU A 160 5.08 11.82 1.60
CA LEU A 160 4.48 10.53 1.90
C LEU A 160 3.69 10.59 3.22
N LYS A 161 4.31 11.08 4.30
CA LYS A 161 3.66 11.23 5.60
C LYS A 161 2.41 12.09 5.50
N ALA A 162 2.49 13.24 4.83
CA ALA A 162 1.36 14.14 4.70
C ALA A 162 0.21 13.49 3.91
N GLN A 163 0.51 12.89 2.75
CA GLN A 163 -0.51 12.31 1.86
C GLN A 163 -1.12 11.04 2.47
N PHE A 164 -0.31 10.08 2.86
CA PHE A 164 -0.76 8.79 3.37
C PHE A 164 -1.54 8.96 4.69
N SER A 165 -0.98 9.71 5.66
CA SER A 165 -1.65 9.92 6.95
C SER A 165 -2.94 10.70 6.80
N SER A 166 -3.01 11.67 5.87
CA SER A 166 -4.25 12.42 5.65
C SER A 166 -5.38 11.53 5.10
N ALA A 167 -5.07 10.59 4.20
CA ALA A 167 -6.03 9.63 3.68
C ALA A 167 -6.47 8.62 4.75
N ALA A 168 -5.54 8.15 5.59
CA ALA A 168 -5.86 7.29 6.73
C ALA A 168 -6.76 8.00 7.75
N VAL A 169 -6.46 9.25 8.12
CA VAL A 169 -7.29 10.07 9.03
C VAL A 169 -8.66 10.34 8.43
N PHE A 170 -8.75 10.57 7.12
CA PHE A 170 -10.02 10.81 6.43
C PHE A 170 -11.00 9.64 6.60
N ILE A 171 -10.52 8.39 6.56
CA ILE A 171 -11.35 7.20 6.83
C ILE A 171 -11.92 7.22 8.25
N GLY A 172 -11.08 7.56 9.24
CA GLY A 172 -11.51 7.67 10.63
C GLY A 172 -12.59 8.74 10.85
N LEU A 173 -12.60 9.78 10.03
CA LEU A 173 -13.58 10.86 10.08
C LEU A 173 -14.84 10.58 9.24
N SER A 174 -14.74 9.76 8.20
CA SER A 174 -15.86 9.45 7.29
C SER A 174 -16.79 8.35 7.83
N ARG A 175 -16.27 7.45 8.66
CA ARG A 175 -17.09 6.39 9.30
C ARG A 175 -18.05 7.02 10.31
N ARG A 176 -19.35 6.95 10.02
CA ARG A 176 -20.41 7.28 10.99
C ARG A 176 -20.44 6.21 12.09
N PHE A 177 -20.41 6.63 13.34
CA PHE A 177 -20.73 5.79 14.50
C PHE A 177 -22.19 5.30 14.45
#